data_AF-A0A1H2LLA4-F1
#
_entry.id   AF-A0A1H2LLA4-F1
#
_cell.length_a   1.000
_cell.length_b   1.000
_cell.length_c   1.000
_cell.angle_alpha   90.00
_cell.angle_beta   90.00
_cell.angle_gamma   90.00
#
_symmetry.space_group_name_H-M   'P 1'
#
loop_
_entity.id
_entity.type
_entity.pdbx_description
1 polymer ?
#
loop_
_entity_poly.entity_id
_entity_poly.type
_entity_poly.pdbx_seq_one_letter_code
_entity_poly.pdbx_strand_id
1 'polypeptide(L)'
;MPYNTIVRNEPYDVTPAMEAARLSALRAVQKLLEPERGLSVAHQRELLSVSLWKWTEAAGVAPHPKFNVRYATPAALDQATPAKVNHEHVWPRKWIIDRLLESGKVWAEDDLRRFLEERGVACIVTVEEHAKLGVLGAGAEGWAR
;
A
#
# COMPACT_ATOMS: atom_id res chain seq x y z
N MET A 1 10.27 -9.77 9.46
CA MET A 1 8.84 -10.10 9.30
C MET A 1 8.34 -10.62 10.63
N PRO A 2 7.37 -9.94 11.27
CA PRO A 2 6.77 -10.40 12.52
C PRO A 2 5.93 -11.66 12.29
N TYR A 3 5.51 -12.32 13.36
CA TYR A 3 4.55 -13.43 13.29
C TYR A 3 3.11 -12.90 13.20
N ASN A 4 2.19 -13.71 12.68
CA ASN A 4 0.76 -13.43 12.57
C ASN A 4 0.06 -13.13 13.92
N THR A 5 0.71 -13.39 15.05
CA THR A 5 0.23 -12.98 16.38
C THR A 5 0.06 -11.46 16.54
N ILE A 6 0.67 -10.64 15.68
CA ILE A 6 0.49 -9.18 15.70
C ILE A 6 -0.69 -8.70 14.85
N VAL A 7 -1.27 -9.57 14.03
CA VAL A 7 -2.37 -9.24 13.12
C VAL A 7 -3.67 -9.31 13.91
N ARG A 8 -4.42 -8.21 13.92
CA ARG A 8 -5.72 -8.12 14.58
C ARG A 8 -6.77 -8.92 13.84
N ASN A 9 -7.63 -9.59 14.61
CA ASN A 9 -8.83 -10.28 14.12
C ASN A 9 -10.12 -9.61 14.64
N GLU A 10 -10.06 -8.30 14.84
CA GLU A 10 -11.17 -7.49 15.33
C GLU A 10 -11.80 -6.71 14.16
N PRO A 11 -13.05 -6.22 14.31
CA PRO A 11 -13.65 -5.34 13.32
C PRO A 11 -12.73 -4.18 12.94
N TYR A 12 -12.65 -3.92 11.63
CA TYR A 12 -11.86 -2.82 11.09
C TYR A 12 -12.71 -1.54 11.04
N ASP A 13 -12.39 -0.60 11.92
CA ASP A 13 -13.05 0.70 11.98
C ASP A 13 -12.11 1.82 11.54
N VAL A 14 -12.58 2.66 10.62
CA VAL A 14 -11.85 3.84 10.15
C VAL A 14 -11.95 4.93 11.22
N THR A 15 -10.80 5.43 11.66
CA THR A 15 -10.74 6.53 12.64
C THR A 15 -10.37 7.87 11.97
N PRO A 16 -10.72 9.02 12.58
CA PRO A 16 -10.29 10.32 12.08
C PRO A 16 -8.76 10.46 11.96
N ALA A 17 -7.99 9.80 12.82
CA ALA A 17 -6.53 9.80 12.77
C ALA A 17 -6.00 9.08 11.52
N MET A 18 -6.63 7.98 11.12
CA MET A 18 -6.28 7.24 9.90
C MET A 18 -6.58 8.08 8.66
N GLU A 19 -7.74 8.76 8.62
CA GLU A 19 -8.09 9.67 7.53
C GLU A 19 -7.14 10.87 7.44
N ALA A 20 -6.74 11.46 8.57
CA ALA A 20 -5.75 12.53 8.60
C ALA A 20 -4.38 12.07 8.06
N ALA A 21 -3.94 10.86 8.43
CA ALA A 21 -2.70 10.27 7.92
C ALA A 21 -2.78 9.96 6.42
N ARG A 22 -3.92 9.46 5.92
CA ARG A 22 -4.17 9.25 4.48
C ARG A 22 -4.10 10.57 3.72
N LEU A 23 -4.75 11.62 4.22
CA LEU A 23 -4.71 12.95 3.60
C LEU A 23 -3.28 13.52 3.57
N SER A 24 -2.49 13.30 4.61
CA SER A 24 -1.08 13.68 4.64
C SER A 24 -0.27 12.94 3.56
N ALA A 25 -0.46 11.63 3.42
CA ALA A 25 0.19 10.83 2.39
C ALA A 25 -0.25 11.23 0.95
N LEU A 26 -1.54 11.50 0.74
CA LEU A 26 -2.08 12.00 -0.53
C LEU A 26 -1.38 13.30 -0.94
N ARG A 27 -1.28 14.26 -0.02
CA ARG A 27 -0.59 15.54 -0.26
C ARG A 27 0.88 15.35 -0.61
N ALA A 28 1.56 14.41 0.05
CA ALA A 28 2.95 14.07 -0.30
C ALA A 28 3.06 13.54 -1.74
N VAL A 29 2.15 12.63 -2.15
CA VAL A 29 2.11 12.14 -3.55
C VAL A 29 1.83 13.29 -4.51
N GLN A 30 0.86 14.15 -4.24
CA GLN A 30 0.54 15.32 -5.08
C GLN A 30 1.77 16.20 -5.31
N LYS A 31 2.46 16.58 -4.22
CA LYS A 31 3.68 17.40 -4.31
C LYS A 31 4.78 16.74 -5.13
N LEU A 32 4.94 15.43 -5.00
CA LEU A 32 5.90 14.69 -5.81
C LEU A 32 5.53 14.65 -7.28
N LEU A 33 4.28 14.89 -7.68
CA LEU A 33 3.82 14.89 -9.07
C LEU A 33 3.82 16.28 -9.74
N GLU A 34 4.11 17.35 -9.01
CA GLU A 34 4.16 18.72 -9.54
C GLU A 34 5.27 18.91 -10.59
N PRO A 35 4.99 19.47 -11.79
CA PRO A 35 5.95 19.54 -12.91
C PRO A 35 7.29 20.22 -12.60
N GLU A 36 7.31 21.23 -11.73
CA GLU A 36 8.47 22.11 -11.47
C GLU A 36 9.24 21.75 -10.19
N ARG A 37 9.27 20.48 -9.82
CA ARG A 37 9.89 20.00 -8.59
C ARG A 37 11.42 19.93 -8.60
N GLY A 38 12.06 20.03 -9.77
CA GLY A 38 13.53 19.94 -9.90
C GLY A 38 14.14 18.58 -9.47
N LEU A 39 13.33 17.53 -9.34
CA LEU A 39 13.77 16.19 -8.95
C LEU A 39 14.07 15.33 -10.16
N SER A 40 15.12 14.52 -10.07
CA SER A 40 15.35 13.42 -11.02
C SER A 40 14.21 12.40 -10.92
N VAL A 41 13.93 11.70 -12.01
CA VAL A 41 12.93 10.61 -12.02
C VAL A 41 13.27 9.53 -10.99
N ALA A 42 14.56 9.22 -10.79
CA ALA A 42 15.00 8.24 -9.80
C ALA A 42 14.61 8.65 -8.37
N HIS A 43 14.93 9.88 -7.95
CA HIS A 43 14.56 10.39 -6.64
C HIS A 43 13.04 10.47 -6.47
N GLN A 44 12.33 10.90 -7.51
CA GLN A 44 10.88 10.98 -7.47
C GLN A 44 10.23 9.59 -7.27
N ARG A 45 10.72 8.56 -7.96
CA ARG A 45 10.23 7.19 -7.80
C ARG A 45 10.47 6.64 -6.40
N GLU A 46 11.64 6.91 -5.83
CA GLU A 46 11.96 6.50 -4.46
C GLU A 46 11.04 7.17 -3.44
N LEU A 47 10.86 8.48 -3.54
CA LEU A 47 9.97 9.25 -2.67
C LEU A 47 8.51 8.81 -2.83
N LEU A 48 8.04 8.57 -4.06
CA LEU A 48 6.70 8.03 -4.30
C LEU A 48 6.53 6.64 -3.67
N SER A 49 7.55 5.78 -3.76
CA SER A 49 7.55 4.48 -3.10
C SER A 49 7.37 4.61 -1.58
N VAL A 50 8.04 5.58 -0.94
CA VAL A 50 7.86 5.86 0.49
C VAL A 50 6.46 6.41 0.77
N SER A 51 5.96 7.35 -0.02
CA SER A 51 4.61 7.91 0.14
C SER A 51 3.52 6.85 -0.02
N LEU A 52 3.68 5.88 -0.92
CA LEU A 52 2.75 4.76 -1.07
C LEU A 52 2.72 3.85 0.16
N TRP A 53 3.87 3.58 0.78
CA TRP A 53 3.90 2.89 2.08
C TRP A 53 3.12 3.68 3.14
N LYS A 54 3.30 5.00 3.20
CA LYS A 54 2.58 5.82 4.17
C LYS A 54 1.08 5.88 3.89
N TRP A 55 0.68 5.84 2.64
CA TRP A 55 -0.72 5.73 2.25
C TRP A 55 -1.36 4.42 2.75
N THR A 56 -0.71 3.28 2.51
CA THR A 56 -1.26 1.98 2.93
C THR A 56 -1.15 1.75 4.44
N GLU A 57 -0.09 2.23 5.09
CA GLU A 57 0.09 2.19 6.55
C GLU A 57 -0.87 3.14 7.29
N ALA A 58 -1.33 4.23 6.65
CA ALA A 58 -2.31 5.14 7.25
C ALA A 58 -3.68 4.48 7.46
N ALA A 59 -3.99 3.45 6.68
CA ALA A 59 -5.14 2.56 6.91
C ALA A 59 -4.90 1.57 8.07
N GLY A 60 -3.75 1.64 8.73
CA GLY A 60 -3.35 0.72 9.78
C GLY A 60 -3.87 1.10 11.15
N VAL A 61 -4.20 0.10 11.98
CA VAL A 61 -4.58 0.32 13.37
C VAL A 61 -3.41 0.06 14.33
N ALA A 62 -3.27 0.92 15.34
CA ALA A 62 -2.29 0.75 16.42
C ALA A 62 -2.45 -0.61 17.15
N PRO A 63 -1.37 -1.14 17.76
CA PRO A 63 -0.01 -0.59 17.86
C PRO A 63 0.87 -0.88 16.62
N HIS A 64 0.42 -1.74 15.71
CA HIS A 64 1.19 -2.16 14.53
C HIS A 64 0.47 -1.76 13.24
N PRO A 65 0.34 -0.45 12.91
CA PRO A 65 -0.46 0.01 11.77
C PRO A 65 -0.02 -0.64 10.45
N LYS A 66 1.27 -0.91 10.29
CA LYS A 66 1.80 -1.64 9.13
C LYS A 66 1.20 -3.04 8.94
N PHE A 67 0.76 -3.71 10.00
CA PHE A 67 0.29 -5.10 9.96
C PHE A 67 -1.17 -5.26 10.39
N ASN A 68 -1.86 -4.16 10.68
CA ASN A 68 -3.27 -4.13 11.05
C ASN A 68 -4.04 -3.28 10.05
N VAL A 69 -3.96 -3.65 8.78
CA VAL A 69 -4.73 -3.02 7.69
C VAL A 69 -6.02 -3.80 7.45
N ARG A 70 -6.92 -3.24 6.64
CA ARG A 70 -8.27 -3.79 6.40
C ARG A 70 -8.29 -5.23 5.89
N TYR A 71 -7.30 -5.64 5.11
CA TYR A 71 -7.30 -6.93 4.43
C TYR A 71 -6.16 -7.82 4.92
N ALA A 72 -6.47 -9.08 5.17
CA ALA A 72 -5.51 -10.13 5.51
C ALA A 72 -5.97 -11.47 4.92
N THR A 73 -5.04 -12.33 4.54
CA THR A 73 -5.36 -13.70 4.09
C THR A 73 -5.79 -14.56 5.26
N PRO A 74 -6.56 -15.64 5.03
CA PRO A 74 -6.89 -16.59 6.09
C PRO A 74 -5.67 -17.14 6.82
N ALA A 75 -4.57 -17.41 6.10
CA ALA A 75 -3.32 -17.88 6.70
C ALA A 75 -2.63 -16.80 7.56
N ALA A 76 -2.74 -15.52 7.18
CA ALA A 76 -2.23 -14.42 8.00
C ALA A 76 -3.09 -14.17 9.26
N LEU A 77 -4.36 -14.60 9.28
CA LEU A 77 -5.27 -14.51 10.42
C LEU A 77 -5.24 -15.75 11.33
N ASP A 78 -4.73 -16.88 10.85
CA ASP A 78 -4.66 -18.12 11.62
C ASP A 78 -3.59 -18.07 12.72
N GLN A 79 -3.97 -17.60 13.91
CA GLN A 79 -3.09 -17.54 15.07
C GLN A 79 -2.79 -18.92 15.68
N ALA A 80 -3.48 -19.99 15.29
CA ALA A 80 -3.18 -21.34 15.77
C ALA A 80 -1.93 -21.93 15.07
N THR A 81 -1.62 -21.45 13.86
CA THR A 81 -0.44 -21.85 13.09
C THR A 81 0.54 -20.69 12.98
N PRO A 82 1.66 -20.65 13.74
CA PRO A 82 2.60 -19.55 13.69
C PRO A 82 3.22 -19.37 12.30
N ALA A 83 2.96 -18.22 11.67
CA ALA A 83 3.52 -17.88 10.37
C ALA A 83 4.09 -16.46 10.39
N LYS A 84 5.20 -16.23 9.68
CA LYS A 84 5.70 -14.87 9.46
C LYS A 84 4.82 -14.15 8.44
N VAL A 85 4.47 -12.89 8.71
CA VAL A 85 3.59 -12.10 7.85
C VAL A 85 4.32 -10.96 7.14
N ASN A 86 3.79 -10.58 5.99
CA ASN A 86 4.22 -9.48 5.14
C ASN A 86 3.07 -8.53 4.84
N HIS A 87 3.42 -7.25 4.73
CA HIS A 87 2.52 -6.24 4.17
C HIS A 87 2.75 -6.21 2.67
N GLU A 88 1.75 -6.63 1.93
CA GLU A 88 1.78 -6.69 0.48
C GLU A 88 0.91 -5.60 -0.14
N HIS A 89 1.37 -5.00 -1.24
CA HIS A 89 0.51 -4.13 -2.03
C HIS A 89 -0.24 -4.96 -3.06
N VAL A 90 -1.56 -4.86 -3.06
CA VAL A 90 -2.45 -5.63 -3.94
C VAL A 90 -2.12 -5.33 -5.40
N TRP A 91 -1.94 -4.05 -5.75
CA TRP A 91 -1.27 -3.65 -6.98
C TRP A 91 0.23 -3.45 -6.70
N PRO A 92 1.15 -4.02 -7.49
CA PRO A 92 2.58 -3.83 -7.26
C PRO A 92 2.94 -2.34 -7.18
N ARG A 93 3.73 -1.93 -6.17
CA ARG A 93 4.16 -0.52 -6.03
C ARG A 93 4.80 0.03 -7.30
N LYS A 94 5.62 -0.78 -7.98
CA LYS A 94 6.22 -0.41 -9.26
C LYS A 94 5.15 -0.03 -10.29
N TRP A 95 4.10 -0.83 -10.41
CA TRP A 95 2.99 -0.55 -11.32
C TRP A 95 2.28 0.76 -10.97
N ILE A 96 1.98 0.97 -9.69
CA ILE A 96 1.32 2.21 -9.23
C ILE A 96 2.20 3.42 -9.59
N ILE A 97 3.50 3.37 -9.29
CA ILE A 97 4.43 4.48 -9.59
C ILE A 97 4.54 4.72 -11.09
N ASP A 98 4.61 3.65 -11.90
CA ASP A 98 4.66 3.77 -13.36
C ASP A 98 3.40 4.48 -13.91
N ARG A 99 2.22 4.20 -13.34
CA ARG A 99 0.95 4.88 -13.68
C ARG A 99 0.84 6.31 -13.16
N LEU A 100 1.46 6.62 -12.03
CA LEU A 100 1.51 7.97 -11.48
C LEU A 100 2.41 8.89 -12.33
N LEU A 101 3.51 8.33 -12.86
CA LEU A 101 4.53 9.03 -13.66
C LEU A 101 4.33 8.94 -15.17
N GLU A 102 3.19 8.43 -15.62
CA GLU A 102 2.87 8.29 -17.04
C GLU A 102 2.96 9.66 -17.74
N SER A 103 3.69 9.73 -18.85
CA SER A 103 4.02 11.00 -19.50
C SER A 103 2.75 11.74 -19.97
N GLY A 104 2.70 13.06 -19.77
CA GLY A 104 1.56 13.90 -20.10
C GLY A 104 0.37 13.80 -19.12
N LYS A 105 0.45 12.94 -18.10
CA LYS A 105 -0.60 12.83 -17.09
C LYS A 105 -0.50 13.95 -16.06
N VAL A 106 -1.58 14.72 -15.94
CA VAL A 106 -1.80 15.67 -14.86
C VAL A 106 -2.94 15.14 -14.01
N TRP A 107 -2.72 15.07 -12.71
CA TRP A 107 -3.70 14.54 -11.78
C TRP A 107 -4.50 15.67 -11.14
N ALA A 108 -5.82 15.68 -11.35
CA ALA A 108 -6.71 16.39 -10.45
C ALA A 108 -6.69 15.71 -9.07
N GLU A 109 -6.91 16.48 -8.01
CA GLU A 109 -6.86 15.98 -6.63
C GLU A 109 -7.82 14.79 -6.41
N ASP A 110 -9.08 14.92 -6.83
CA ASP A 110 -10.08 13.87 -6.67
C ASP A 110 -9.76 12.61 -7.47
N ASP A 111 -9.18 12.76 -8.66
CA ASP A 111 -8.79 11.62 -9.51
C ASP A 111 -7.60 10.86 -8.91
N LEU A 112 -6.62 11.58 -8.37
CA LEU A 112 -5.49 10.97 -7.67
C LEU A 112 -5.94 10.25 -6.42
N ARG A 113 -6.81 10.89 -5.63
CA ARG A 113 -7.38 10.29 -4.43
C ARG A 113 -8.11 9.00 -4.78
N ARG A 114 -9.02 9.03 -5.76
CA ARG A 114 -9.75 7.85 -6.23
C ARG A 114 -8.80 6.76 -6.71
N PHE A 115 -7.77 7.10 -7.48
CA PHE A 115 -6.79 6.13 -7.93
C PHE A 115 -6.05 5.46 -6.76
N LEU A 116 -5.61 6.22 -5.75
CA LEU A 116 -4.94 5.67 -4.57
C LEU A 116 -5.89 4.87 -3.67
N GLU A 117 -7.16 5.26 -3.56
CA GLU A 117 -8.19 4.50 -2.84
C GLU A 117 -8.45 3.14 -3.50
N GLU A 118 -8.49 3.10 -4.83
CA GLU A 118 -8.79 1.86 -5.54
C GLU A 118 -7.56 0.97 -5.79
N ARG A 119 -6.35 1.54 -5.91
CA ARG A 119 -5.13 0.81 -6.31
C ARG A 119 -4.03 0.82 -5.25
N GLY A 120 -4.01 1.83 -4.38
CA GLY A 120 -3.11 1.93 -3.23
C GLY A 120 -3.60 1.10 -2.05
N VAL A 121 -3.97 -0.16 -2.28
CA VAL A 121 -4.52 -1.06 -1.27
C VAL A 121 -3.45 -2.05 -0.82
N ALA A 122 -3.42 -2.32 0.48
CA ALA A 122 -2.56 -3.33 1.07
C ALA A 122 -3.33 -4.49 1.67
N CYS A 123 -2.67 -5.65 1.69
CA CYS A 123 -3.15 -6.87 2.30
C CYS A 123 -2.02 -7.49 3.14
N ILE A 124 -2.36 -8.06 4.29
CA ILE A 124 -1.43 -8.87 5.07
C ILE A 124 -1.47 -10.30 4.56
N VAL A 125 -0.32 -10.79 4.14
CA VAL A 125 -0.11 -12.14 3.64
C VAL A 125 0.96 -12.82 4.50
N THR A 126 1.08 -14.14 4.44
CA THR A 126 2.26 -14.83 4.96
C THR A 126 3.47 -14.58 4.06
N VAL A 127 4.69 -14.74 4.60
CA VAL A 127 5.93 -14.66 3.81
C VAL A 127 5.95 -15.72 2.70
N GLU A 128 5.37 -16.89 2.94
CA GLU A 128 5.26 -17.96 1.94
C GLU A 128 4.30 -17.59 0.80
N GLU A 129 3.14 -17.00 1.12
CA GLU A 129 2.23 -16.46 0.10
C GLU A 129 2.91 -15.38 -0.73
N HIS A 130 3.58 -14.41 -0.08
CA HIS A 130 4.33 -13.36 -0.77
C HIS A 130 5.37 -13.92 -1.75
N ALA A 131 6.11 -14.96 -1.36
CA ALA A 131 7.12 -15.57 -2.22
C ALA A 131 6.49 -16.17 -3.50
N LYS A 132 5.27 -16.71 -3.42
CA LYS A 132 4.55 -17.26 -4.58
C LYS A 132 4.10 -16.17 -5.56
N LEU A 133 3.81 -14.96 -5.07
CA LEU A 133 3.42 -13.83 -5.93
C LEU A 133 4.54 -13.41 -6.89
N GLY A 134 5.80 -13.58 -6.50
CA GLY A 134 6.95 -13.31 -7.38
C GLY A 134 7.06 -14.26 -8.57
N VAL A 135 6.35 -15.39 -8.55
CA VAL A 135 6.32 -16.39 -9.63
C VAL A 135 5.18 -16.09 -10.62
N LEU A 136 4.17 -15.32 -10.19
CA LEU A 136 3.09 -14.89 -11.07
C LEU A 136 3.66 -13.86 -12.06
N GLY A 137 3.58 -14.17 -13.36
CA GLY A 137 4.16 -13.35 -14.42
C GLY A 137 3.60 -11.92 -14.45
N ALA A 138 4.21 -11.07 -15.29
CA ALA A 138 3.92 -9.62 -15.37
C ALA A 138 2.47 -9.23 -15.74
N GLY A 139 1.58 -10.19 -16.00
CA GLY A 139 0.16 -9.95 -16.27
C GLY A 139 -0.78 -10.11 -15.06
N ALA A 140 -0.28 -10.58 -13.91
CA ALA A 140 -1.09 -10.74 -12.70
C ALA A 140 -0.97 -9.49 -11.81
N GLU A 141 -2.05 -8.72 -11.72
CA GLU A 141 -2.13 -7.47 -10.96
C GLU A 141 -3.43 -7.40 -10.15
N GLY A 142 -3.40 -6.64 -9.06
CA GLY A 142 -4.59 -6.42 -8.24
C GLY A 142 -5.03 -7.66 -7.49
N TRP A 143 -6.33 -7.78 -7.22
CA TRP A 143 -6.92 -8.90 -6.47
C TRP A 143 -6.89 -10.25 -7.19
N ALA A 144 -6.64 -10.26 -8.50
CA ALA A 144 -6.49 -11.50 -9.26
C ALA A 144 -5.08 -12.11 -9.15
N ARG A 145 -4.16 -11.39 -8.49
CA ARG A 145 -2.79 -11.83 -8.19
C ARG A 145 -2.77 -12.53 -6.84
#